data_AF-A0A9P7XYE9-F1
#
_entry.id   AF-A0A9P7XYE9-F1
#
_cell.length_a   1.000
_cell.length_b   1.000
_cell.length_c   1.000
_cell.angle_alpha   90.00
_cell.angle_beta   90.00
_cell.angle_gamma   90.00
#
_symmetry.space_group_name_H-M   'P 1'
#
loop_
_entity.id
_entity.type
_entity.pdbx_description
1 polymer ?
#
loop_
_entity_poly.entity_id
_entity_poly.type
_entity_poly.pdbx_seq_one_letter_code
_entity_poly.pdbx_strand_id
1 'polypeptide(L)'
;MLSSPISNLFAAYVPPAKKSKIEISVLVILTASLSITVYQKWTRGGLLYLLQPCHMSAMLLISILAGPKDKKWPHLLLNIYFHIMWGTMLALLSPDLRDYNRFFEVENFFIEHYLLLLAPVYMIWSNRYVIWPLSMDVALMSFSLFALYHSFVLSAMALIKGQNLNYLLMPPPGPLQAFGKWYRPVMYLFCVLLTMTRYILVEVVIQLLPRRKIVPSVREAETGDTKRKIL
;
A
#
# COMPACT_ATOMS: atom_id res chain seq x y z
N MET A 1 18.24 -23.47 -16.23
CA MET A 1 17.62 -22.68 -15.16
C MET A 1 16.12 -22.63 -15.41
N LEU A 2 15.31 -23.23 -14.53
CA LEU A 2 13.84 -23.12 -14.62
C LEU A 2 13.45 -21.67 -14.35
N SER A 3 12.67 -21.05 -15.23
CA SER A 3 12.18 -19.69 -15.03
C SER A 3 11.19 -19.66 -13.86
N SER A 4 11.34 -18.71 -12.94
CA SER A 4 10.44 -18.60 -11.78
C SER A 4 9.02 -18.21 -12.23
N PRO A 5 7.95 -18.61 -11.50
CA PRO A 5 6.58 -18.23 -11.84
C PRO A 5 6.37 -16.72 -12.03
N ILE A 6 7.06 -15.90 -11.21
CA ILE A 6 7.05 -14.43 -11.32
C ILE A 6 7.69 -13.96 -12.64
N SER A 7 8.80 -14.56 -13.05
CA SER A 7 9.46 -14.21 -14.31
C SER A 7 8.58 -14.53 -15.52
N ASN A 8 7.85 -15.65 -15.47
CA ASN A 8 6.90 -16.03 -16.51
C ASN A 8 5.70 -15.06 -16.58
N LEU A 9 5.22 -14.56 -15.45
CA LEU A 9 4.16 -13.55 -15.40
C LEU A 9 4.56 -12.22 -16.04
N PHE A 10 5.80 -11.77 -15.83
CA PHE A 10 6.29 -10.57 -16.51
C PHE A 10 6.56 -10.81 -17.99
N ALA A 11 6.99 -12.02 -18.39
CA ALA A 11 7.17 -12.36 -19.79
C ALA A 11 5.83 -12.42 -20.55
N ALA A 12 4.75 -12.83 -19.88
CA ALA A 12 3.39 -12.85 -20.42
C ALA A 12 2.65 -11.50 -20.29
N TYR A 13 3.25 -10.51 -19.62
CA TYR A 13 2.61 -9.23 -19.38
C TYR A 13 2.52 -8.40 -20.66
N VAL A 14 1.28 -8.09 -21.06
CA VAL A 14 0.97 -7.25 -22.22
C VAL A 14 1.05 -5.78 -21.81
N PRO A 15 1.49 -4.87 -22.72
CA PRO A 15 1.49 -3.45 -22.46
C PRO A 15 0.16 -2.96 -21.85
N PRO A 16 0.23 -2.17 -20.78
CA PRO A 16 -0.94 -1.79 -20.02
C PRO A 16 -1.78 -0.80 -20.83
N ALA A 17 -3.09 -1.06 -20.89
CA ALA A 17 -4.08 -0.13 -21.45
C ALA A 17 -3.91 1.28 -20.87
N LYS A 18 -4.37 2.33 -21.57
CA LYS A 18 -4.28 3.73 -21.08
C LYS A 18 -4.90 3.91 -19.68
N LYS A 19 -4.47 4.93 -18.93
CA LYS A 19 -5.08 5.32 -17.64
C LYS A 19 -6.55 5.60 -17.83
N SER A 20 -7.38 4.87 -17.07
CA SER A 20 -8.81 5.12 -17.06
C SER A 20 -9.06 6.43 -16.29
N LYS A 21 -10.23 7.03 -16.51
CA LYS A 21 -10.66 8.19 -15.72
C LYS A 21 -10.72 7.89 -14.22
N ILE A 22 -11.08 6.65 -13.84
CA ILE A 22 -11.13 6.23 -12.44
C ILE A 22 -9.72 6.18 -11.83
N GLU A 23 -8.76 5.58 -12.54
CA GLU A 23 -7.36 5.51 -12.07
C GLU A 23 -6.75 6.91 -11.89
N ILE A 24 -7.04 7.81 -12.84
CA ILE A 24 -6.62 9.22 -12.76
C ILE A 24 -7.30 9.91 -11.56
N SER A 25 -8.60 9.69 -11.37
CA SER A 25 -9.34 10.29 -10.25
C SER A 25 -8.79 9.83 -8.91
N VAL A 26 -8.54 8.52 -8.73
CA VAL A 26 -7.93 7.97 -7.52
C VAL A 26 -6.56 8.59 -7.27
N LEU A 27 -5.71 8.70 -8.29
CA LEU A 27 -4.40 9.34 -8.17
C LEU A 27 -4.52 10.81 -7.74
N VAL A 28 -5.41 11.57 -8.37
CA VAL A 28 -5.60 12.99 -8.06
C VAL A 28 -6.13 13.18 -6.64
N ILE A 29 -7.16 12.44 -6.23
CA ILE A 29 -7.76 12.57 -4.90
C ILE A 29 -6.77 12.12 -3.82
N LEU A 30 -6.04 11.02 -4.02
CA LEU A 30 -5.04 10.56 -3.05
C LEU A 30 -3.87 11.54 -2.93
N THR A 31 -3.43 12.14 -4.04
CA THR A 31 -2.38 13.17 -4.03
C THR A 31 -2.84 14.46 -3.35
N ALA A 32 -4.09 14.88 -3.59
CA ALA A 32 -4.68 16.04 -2.94
C ALA A 32 -4.81 15.80 -1.42
N SER A 33 -5.33 14.63 -1.02
CA SER A 33 -5.43 14.22 0.38
C SER A 33 -4.08 14.27 1.09
N LEU A 34 -3.05 13.65 0.50
CA LEU A 34 -1.72 13.66 1.09
C LEU A 34 -1.14 15.08 1.18
N SER A 35 -1.39 15.92 0.17
CA SER A 35 -0.92 17.30 0.15
C SER A 35 -1.59 18.15 1.23
N ILE A 36 -2.88 17.94 1.49
CA ILE A 36 -3.61 18.54 2.63
C ILE A 36 -2.96 18.10 3.95
N THR A 37 -2.70 16.79 4.11
CA THR A 37 -2.03 16.25 5.30
C THR A 37 -0.64 16.88 5.49
N VAL A 38 0.17 16.99 4.44
CA VAL A 38 1.49 17.64 4.47
C VAL A 38 1.37 19.10 4.92
N TYR A 39 0.43 19.85 4.35
CA TYR A 39 0.19 21.25 4.72
C TYR A 39 -0.24 21.41 6.19
N GLN A 40 -1.18 20.59 6.64
CA GLN A 40 -1.66 20.59 8.03
C GLN A 40 -0.54 20.23 9.01
N LYS A 41 0.30 19.25 8.69
CA LYS A 41 1.47 18.88 9.52
C LYS A 41 2.56 19.95 9.50
N TRP A 42 2.84 20.56 8.35
CA TRP A 42 3.83 21.64 8.24
C TRP A 42 3.47 22.82 9.15
N THR A 43 2.23 23.30 9.04
CA THR A 43 1.72 24.43 9.82
C THR A 43 1.59 24.15 11.33
N ARG A 44 1.85 22.92 11.78
CA ARG A 44 1.85 22.50 13.20
C ARG A 44 3.24 22.06 13.68
N GLY A 45 4.27 22.14 12.84
CA GLY A 45 5.60 21.59 13.17
C GLY A 45 5.62 20.06 13.31
N GLY A 46 4.61 19.37 12.78
CA GLY A 46 4.40 17.92 12.91
C GLY A 46 4.91 17.10 11.73
N LEU A 47 5.84 17.63 10.92
CA LEU A 47 6.33 16.96 9.71
C LEU A 47 6.92 15.56 9.97
N LEU A 48 7.43 15.29 11.17
CA LEU A 48 7.90 13.96 11.53
C LEU A 48 6.81 12.89 11.40
N TYR A 49 5.55 13.25 11.68
CA TYR A 49 4.41 12.34 11.61
C TYR A 49 4.05 11.95 10.17
N LEU A 50 4.63 12.58 9.13
CA LEU A 50 4.52 12.12 7.75
C LEU A 50 5.23 10.77 7.51
N LEU A 51 6.11 10.35 8.43
CA LEU A 51 6.69 9.02 8.43
C LEU A 51 5.75 7.95 8.98
N GLN A 52 4.54 8.30 9.43
CA GLN A 52 3.58 7.28 9.84
C GLN A 52 3.24 6.34 8.68
N PRO A 53 3.05 5.02 8.93
CA PRO A 53 2.86 4.02 7.88
C PRO A 53 1.74 4.31 6.88
N CYS A 54 0.64 4.96 7.28
CA CYS A 54 -0.44 5.33 6.38
C CYS A 54 -0.03 6.40 5.35
N HIS A 55 0.79 7.37 5.74
CA HIS A 55 1.25 8.44 4.84
C HIS A 55 2.32 7.89 3.88
N MET A 56 3.19 7.00 4.39
CA MET A 56 4.11 6.23 3.55
C MET A 56 3.37 5.33 2.56
N SER A 57 2.27 4.73 2.98
CA SER A 57 1.38 3.94 2.13
C SER A 57 0.73 4.81 1.05
N ALA A 58 0.31 6.03 1.38
CA ALA A 58 -0.23 6.99 0.40
C ALA A 58 0.84 7.36 -0.64
N MET A 59 2.06 7.71 -0.20
CA MET A 59 3.18 7.98 -1.11
C MET A 59 3.51 6.76 -1.99
N LEU A 60 3.51 5.56 -1.41
CA LEU A 60 3.75 4.31 -2.15
C LEU A 60 2.68 4.09 -3.22
N LEU A 61 1.40 4.20 -2.88
CA LEU A 61 0.30 4.04 -3.85
C LEU A 61 0.27 5.15 -4.90
N ILE A 62 0.57 6.40 -4.54
CA ILE A 62 0.73 7.50 -5.50
C ILE A 62 1.86 7.17 -6.48
N SER A 63 3.02 6.73 -5.97
CA SER A 63 4.15 6.34 -6.82
C SER A 63 3.74 5.23 -7.78
N ILE A 64 3.08 4.19 -7.27
CA ILE A 64 2.56 3.09 -8.07
C ILE A 64 1.64 3.67 -9.15
N LEU A 65 0.55 4.37 -8.79
CA LEU A 65 -0.44 4.94 -9.74
C LEU A 65 0.17 5.88 -10.78
N ALA A 66 1.13 6.71 -10.38
CA ALA A 66 1.85 7.61 -11.26
C ALA A 66 2.79 6.86 -12.22
N GLY A 67 3.41 5.79 -11.72
CA GLY A 67 4.52 5.08 -12.34
C GLY A 67 4.22 4.45 -13.71
N PRO A 68 5.25 4.39 -14.58
CA PRO A 68 5.17 3.76 -15.90
C PRO A 68 5.00 2.25 -15.76
N LYS A 69 3.90 1.73 -16.30
CA LYS A 69 3.44 0.35 -16.11
C LYS A 69 4.13 -0.66 -17.03
N ASP A 70 4.97 -0.22 -17.96
CA ASP A 70 5.94 -1.05 -18.68
C ASP A 70 7.14 -1.43 -17.79
N LYS A 71 7.35 -0.73 -16.67
CA LYS A 71 8.40 -1.05 -15.71
C LYS A 71 7.90 -2.07 -14.69
N LYS A 72 8.83 -2.88 -14.17
CA LYS A 72 8.53 -3.93 -13.18
C LYS A 72 8.22 -3.39 -11.79
N TRP A 73 8.78 -2.23 -11.42
CA TRP A 73 8.73 -1.73 -10.05
C TRP A 73 7.32 -1.42 -9.53
N PRO A 74 6.35 -0.86 -10.30
CA PRO A 74 5.01 -0.60 -9.75
C PRO A 74 4.28 -1.90 -9.38
N HIS A 75 4.57 -2.98 -10.12
CA HIS A 75 4.02 -4.31 -9.83
C HIS A 75 4.67 -4.91 -8.59
N LEU A 76 5.99 -4.84 -8.46
CA LEU A 76 6.71 -5.26 -7.25
C LEU A 76 6.15 -4.53 -6.02
N LEU A 77 6.08 -3.20 -6.07
CA LEU A 77 5.62 -2.40 -4.94
C LEU A 77 4.15 -2.66 -4.59
N LEU A 78 3.28 -2.88 -5.58
CA LEU A 78 1.88 -3.27 -5.30
C LEU A 78 1.78 -4.63 -4.60
N ASN A 79 2.59 -5.62 -5.02
CA ASN A 79 2.57 -6.93 -4.40
C ASN A 79 3.11 -6.90 -2.96
N ILE A 80 4.12 -6.05 -2.68
CA ILE A 80 4.53 -5.76 -1.30
C ILE A 80 3.40 -5.05 -0.54
N TYR A 81 2.75 -4.06 -1.15
CA TYR A 81 1.69 -3.29 -0.52
C TYR A 81 0.54 -4.17 -0.01
N PHE A 82 0.12 -5.17 -0.78
CA PHE A 82 -0.92 -6.11 -0.37
C PHE A 82 -0.61 -6.83 0.96
N HIS A 83 0.66 -7.06 1.28
CA HIS A 83 1.08 -7.70 2.52
C HIS A 83 1.16 -6.74 3.72
N ILE A 84 1.21 -5.43 3.50
CA ILE A 84 1.37 -4.44 4.57
C ILE A 84 0.18 -3.49 4.71
N MET A 85 -0.84 -3.61 3.84
CA MET A 85 -2.05 -2.78 3.87
C MET A 85 -2.93 -2.98 5.12
N TRP A 86 -2.68 -4.02 5.93
CA TRP A 86 -3.36 -4.23 7.20
C TRP A 86 -3.16 -3.05 8.17
N GLY A 87 -2.09 -2.27 8.03
CA GLY A 87 -1.87 -1.06 8.84
C GLY A 87 -2.99 -0.03 8.65
N THR A 88 -3.49 0.12 7.41
CA THR A 88 -4.63 0.99 7.09
C THR A 88 -5.92 0.47 7.74
N MET A 89 -6.13 -0.85 7.73
CA MET A 89 -7.31 -1.47 8.35
C MET A 89 -7.34 -1.24 9.85
N LEU A 90 -6.20 -1.40 10.52
CA LEU A 90 -6.09 -1.10 11.95
C LEU A 90 -6.33 0.39 12.25
N ALA A 91 -5.82 1.28 11.41
CA ALA A 91 -6.07 2.72 11.55
C ALA A 91 -7.55 3.09 11.39
N LEU A 92 -8.30 2.39 10.53
CA LEU A 92 -9.76 2.60 10.42
C LEU A 92 -10.54 1.93 11.55
N LEU A 93 -10.08 0.78 12.05
CA LEU A 93 -10.74 0.04 13.13
C LEU A 93 -10.55 0.73 14.50
N SER A 94 -9.37 1.30 14.73
CA SER A 94 -9.01 1.99 15.96
C SER A 94 -8.30 3.31 15.63
N PRO A 95 -9.02 4.31 15.10
CA PRO A 95 -8.43 5.57 14.67
C PRO A 95 -7.90 6.36 15.88
N ASP A 96 -6.66 6.85 15.77
CA ASP A 96 -6.11 7.80 16.74
C ASP A 96 -6.30 9.22 16.23
N LEU A 97 -7.37 9.85 16.71
CA LEU A 97 -7.79 11.19 16.31
C LEU A 97 -7.52 12.25 17.39
N ARG A 98 -6.77 11.93 18.44
CA ARG A 98 -6.59 12.82 19.60
C ARG A 98 -5.94 14.17 19.26
N ASP A 99 -5.12 14.17 18.22
CA ASP A 99 -4.42 15.38 17.76
C ASP A 99 -5.18 16.12 16.65
N TYR A 100 -6.38 15.69 16.26
CA TYR A 100 -7.13 16.24 15.13
C TYR A 100 -8.06 17.37 15.62
N ASN A 101 -7.63 18.61 15.40
CA ASN A 101 -8.26 19.81 15.98
C ASN A 101 -8.60 20.88 14.93
N ARG A 102 -8.19 20.70 13.67
CA ARG A 102 -8.45 21.68 12.60
C ARG A 102 -9.54 21.19 11.65
N PHE A 103 -10.16 22.16 10.99
CA PHE A 103 -11.11 21.91 9.92
C PHE A 103 -10.53 20.91 8.90
N PHE A 104 -11.34 19.92 8.56
CA PHE A 104 -11.04 18.93 7.54
C PHE A 104 -9.92 17.92 7.88
N GLU A 105 -9.32 17.94 9.08
CA GLU A 105 -8.30 16.93 9.44
C GLU A 105 -8.92 15.53 9.54
N VAL A 106 -10.07 15.39 10.22
CA VAL A 106 -10.72 14.09 10.46
C VAL A 106 -11.30 13.53 9.16
N GLU A 107 -11.97 14.37 8.39
CA GLU A 107 -12.54 14.01 7.10
C GLU A 107 -11.44 13.57 6.12
N ASN A 108 -10.34 14.33 6.04
CA ASN A 108 -9.21 13.97 5.18
C ASN A 108 -8.55 12.66 5.62
N PHE A 109 -8.46 12.40 6.93
CA PHE A 109 -7.99 11.11 7.44
C PHE A 109 -8.82 9.95 6.89
N PHE A 110 -10.15 10.01 7.01
CA PHE A 110 -11.01 8.94 6.50
C PHE A 110 -10.95 8.82 4.98
N ILE A 111 -10.97 9.94 4.25
CA ILE A 111 -10.83 9.96 2.78
C ILE A 111 -9.54 9.25 2.35
N GLU A 112 -8.41 9.61 2.96
CA GLU A 112 -7.12 8.99 2.66
C GLU A 112 -7.15 7.49 2.92
N HIS A 113 -7.60 7.08 4.10
CA HIS A 113 -7.57 5.67 4.52
C HIS A 113 -8.55 4.81 3.72
N TYR A 114 -9.71 5.34 3.32
CA TYR A 114 -10.59 4.64 2.38
C TYR A 114 -9.93 4.48 1.02
N LEU A 115 -9.26 5.52 0.50
CA LEU A 115 -8.52 5.41 -0.77
C LEU A 115 -7.38 4.40 -0.70
N LEU A 116 -6.67 4.31 0.42
CA LEU A 116 -5.63 3.31 0.65
C LEU A 116 -6.19 1.87 0.53
N LEU A 117 -7.46 1.63 0.86
CA LEU A 117 -8.10 0.31 0.69
C LEU A 117 -8.82 0.14 -0.66
N LEU A 118 -9.42 1.20 -1.21
CA LEU A 118 -10.18 1.13 -2.46
C LEU A 118 -9.27 1.13 -3.71
N ALA A 119 -8.16 1.85 -3.68
CA ALA A 119 -7.19 1.88 -4.76
C ALA A 119 -6.63 0.50 -5.13
N PRO A 120 -6.13 -0.34 -4.20
CA PRO A 120 -5.66 -1.70 -4.53
C PRO A 120 -6.77 -2.58 -5.12
N VAL A 121 -8.01 -2.47 -4.63
CA VAL A 121 -9.18 -3.18 -5.19
C VAL A 121 -9.41 -2.77 -6.65
N TYR A 122 -9.40 -1.47 -6.93
CA TYR A 122 -9.48 -0.95 -8.29
C TYR A 122 -8.33 -1.45 -9.18
N MET A 123 -7.10 -1.46 -8.67
CA MET A 123 -5.93 -1.94 -9.40
C MET A 123 -6.06 -3.41 -9.80
N ILE A 124 -6.60 -4.26 -8.91
CA ILE A 124 -6.89 -5.68 -9.18
C ILE A 124 -7.88 -5.80 -10.35
N TRP A 125 -9.03 -5.12 -10.22
CA TRP A 125 -10.12 -5.14 -11.20
C TRP A 125 -9.68 -4.60 -12.57
N SER A 126 -8.89 -3.52 -12.60
CA SER A 126 -8.47 -2.86 -13.84
C SER A 126 -7.65 -3.75 -14.78
N ASN A 127 -7.10 -4.85 -14.27
CA ASN A 127 -6.19 -5.78 -14.96
C ASN A 127 -4.94 -5.11 -15.56
N ARG A 128 -4.57 -3.93 -15.05
CA ARG A 128 -3.37 -3.20 -15.47
C ARG A 128 -2.12 -3.54 -14.67
N TYR A 129 -2.29 -4.31 -13.61
CA TYR A 129 -1.25 -4.64 -12.66
C TYR A 129 -1.06 -6.14 -12.63
N VAL A 130 0.18 -6.60 -12.76
CA VAL A 130 0.54 -8.00 -12.48
C VAL A 130 0.37 -8.25 -10.99
N ILE A 131 -0.52 -9.18 -10.66
CA ILE A 131 -0.69 -9.70 -9.30
C ILE A 131 0.08 -11.00 -9.25
N TRP A 132 0.96 -11.16 -8.27
CA TRP A 132 1.75 -12.36 -8.10
C TRP A 132 0.96 -13.46 -7.36
N PRO A 133 1.24 -14.74 -7.67
CA PRO A 133 0.68 -15.85 -6.92
C PRO A 133 1.12 -15.77 -5.45
N LEU A 134 0.41 -16.53 -4.62
CA LEU A 134 0.77 -16.69 -3.21
C LEU A 134 2.23 -17.17 -3.08
N SER A 135 3.02 -16.46 -2.28
CA SER A 135 4.43 -16.76 -2.05
C SER A 135 4.83 -16.36 -0.64
N MET A 136 5.34 -17.33 0.12
CA MET A 136 5.83 -17.09 1.48
C MET A 136 7.08 -16.18 1.45
N ASP A 137 7.91 -16.29 0.41
CA ASP A 137 9.09 -15.43 0.24
C ASP A 137 8.70 -13.96 0.11
N VAL A 138 7.63 -13.67 -0.64
CA VAL A 138 7.13 -12.30 -0.80
C VAL A 138 6.51 -11.80 0.51
N ALA A 139 5.79 -12.65 1.25
CA ALA A 139 5.24 -12.31 2.56
C ALA A 139 6.37 -11.97 3.56
N LEU A 140 7.38 -12.84 3.65
CA LEU A 140 8.54 -12.66 4.53
C LEU A 140 9.35 -11.42 4.15
N MET A 141 9.60 -11.21 2.86
CA MET A 141 10.27 -10.01 2.35
C MET A 141 9.48 -8.74 2.70
N SER A 142 8.15 -8.74 2.50
CA SER A 142 7.29 -7.59 2.77
C SER A 142 7.28 -7.25 4.27
N PHE A 143 7.15 -8.26 5.13
CA PHE A 143 7.25 -8.07 6.58
C PHE A 143 8.64 -7.57 6.98
N SER A 144 9.71 -8.13 6.41
CA SER A 144 11.08 -7.72 6.72
C SER A 144 11.34 -6.27 6.33
N LEU A 145 10.87 -5.82 5.17
CA LEU A 145 10.97 -4.41 4.76
C LEU A 145 10.18 -3.48 5.70
N PHE A 146 8.95 -3.87 6.07
CA PHE A 146 8.17 -3.13 7.05
C PHE A 146 8.88 -3.06 8.41
N ALA A 147 9.38 -4.19 8.90
CA ALA A 147 10.06 -4.29 10.18
C ALA A 147 11.36 -3.49 10.20
N LEU A 148 12.14 -3.51 9.11
CA LEU A 148 13.34 -2.69 8.95
C LEU A 148 12.99 -1.20 8.96
N TYR A 149 11.98 -0.78 8.21
CA TYR A 149 11.52 0.60 8.21
C TYR A 149 11.09 1.06 9.62
N HIS A 150 10.28 0.25 10.31
CA HIS A 150 9.76 0.59 11.63
C HIS A 150 10.85 0.56 12.72
N SER A 151 11.72 -0.45 12.69
CA SER A 151 12.79 -0.63 13.68
C SER A 151 13.99 0.29 13.48
N PHE A 152 14.41 0.55 12.24
CA PHE A 152 15.60 1.36 11.98
C PHE A 152 15.28 2.80 11.67
N VAL A 153 14.31 3.07 10.79
CA VAL A 153 13.99 4.46 10.39
C VAL A 153 13.13 5.11 11.44
N LEU A 154 11.94 4.55 11.72
CA LEU A 154 10.99 5.20 12.62
C LEU A 154 11.51 5.25 14.06
N SER A 155 12.08 4.15 14.57
CA SER A 155 12.59 4.13 15.95
C SER A 155 13.73 5.12 16.15
N ALA A 156 14.68 5.22 15.21
CA ALA A 156 15.76 6.19 15.30
C ALA A 156 15.21 7.63 15.32
N MET A 157 14.29 7.94 14.41
CA MET A 157 13.70 9.28 14.36
C MET A 157 12.86 9.61 15.59
N ALA A 158 12.11 8.63 16.13
CA ALA A 158 11.35 8.78 17.36
C ALA A 158 12.28 9.08 18.56
N LEU A 159 13.40 8.37 18.66
CA LEU A 159 14.40 8.59 19.71
C LEU A 159 15.09 9.94 19.59
N ILE A 160 15.52 10.33 18.37
CA ILE A 160 16.19 11.62 18.12
C ILE A 160 15.28 12.79 18.45
N LYS A 161 13.97 12.68 18.14
CA LYS A 161 13.01 13.77 18.32
C LYS A 161 12.23 13.71 19.63
N GLY A 162 12.36 12.62 20.39
CA GLY A 162 11.57 12.39 21.61
C GLY A 162 10.06 12.32 21.37
N GLN A 163 9.63 12.00 20.14
CA GLN A 163 8.22 11.95 19.75
C GLN A 163 7.76 10.50 19.61
N ASN A 164 6.59 10.17 20.16
CA ASN A 164 6.04 8.81 20.13
C ASN A 164 5.43 8.46 18.75
N LEU A 165 6.28 8.46 17.73
CA LEU A 165 5.91 8.17 16.35
C LEU A 165 5.43 6.73 16.24
N ASN A 166 4.18 6.52 15.80
CA ASN A 166 3.59 5.19 15.63
C ASN A 166 3.81 4.28 16.86
N TYR A 167 3.67 4.84 18.07
CA TYR A 167 3.77 4.10 19.32
C TYR A 167 5.10 3.37 19.51
N LEU A 168 6.21 3.99 19.11
CA LEU A 168 7.54 3.41 19.23
C LEU A 168 8.17 3.54 20.62
N LEU A 169 7.79 4.59 21.34
CA LEU A 169 8.33 4.93 22.66
C LEU A 169 7.36 4.53 23.77
N MET A 170 6.05 4.62 23.51
CA MET A 170 4.99 4.29 24.46
C MET A 170 3.83 3.58 23.75
N PRO A 171 3.20 2.55 24.35
CA PRO A 171 2.09 1.84 23.75
C PRO A 171 0.88 2.74 23.46
N PRO A 172 0.07 2.41 22.44
CA PRO A 172 -1.21 3.08 22.22
C PRO A 172 -2.16 2.82 23.39
N PRO A 173 -3.11 3.72 23.68
CA PRO A 173 -4.27 3.40 24.52
C PRO A 173 -4.95 2.10 24.10
N GLY A 174 -5.30 1.24 25.07
CA GLY A 174 -6.03 0.00 24.82
C GLY A 174 -5.23 -1.28 25.14
N PRO A 175 -5.57 -2.43 24.53
CA PRO A 175 -5.08 -3.74 24.95
C PRO A 175 -3.56 -3.88 24.95
N LEU A 176 -2.85 -3.20 24.04
CA LEU A 176 -1.40 -3.24 23.97
C LEU A 176 -0.71 -2.66 25.21
N GLN A 177 -1.36 -1.76 25.96
CA GLN A 177 -0.80 -1.21 27.21
C GLN A 177 -0.60 -2.29 28.28
N ALA A 178 -1.46 -3.31 28.30
CA ALA A 178 -1.41 -4.38 29.30
C ALA A 178 -0.10 -5.19 29.24
N PHE A 179 0.60 -5.16 28.09
CA PHE A 179 1.87 -5.87 27.91
C PHE A 179 3.09 -5.09 28.44
N GLY A 180 2.92 -3.86 28.94
CA GLY A 180 4.00 -3.04 29.50
C GLY A 180 5.19 -2.95 28.54
N LYS A 181 6.42 -3.19 29.02
CA LYS A 181 7.65 -3.17 28.20
C LYS A 181 7.65 -4.17 27.02
N TRP A 182 6.81 -5.20 27.05
CA TRP A 182 6.73 -6.25 26.02
C TRP A 182 5.78 -5.91 24.88
N TYR A 183 5.11 -4.75 24.90
CA TYR A 183 4.12 -4.38 23.88
C TYR A 183 4.71 -4.36 22.46
N ARG A 184 5.98 -4.00 22.27
CA ARG A 184 6.62 -3.97 20.95
C ARG A 184 6.82 -5.38 20.37
N PRO A 185 7.48 -6.34 21.05
CA PRO A 185 7.53 -7.72 20.59
C PRO A 185 6.15 -8.32 20.29
N VAL A 186 5.17 -8.06 21.15
CA VAL A 186 3.77 -8.51 20.93
C VAL A 186 3.20 -7.89 19.66
N MET A 187 3.35 -6.58 19.48
CA MET A 187 2.92 -5.89 18.26
C MET A 187 3.58 -6.50 17.01
N TYR A 188 4.88 -6.77 17.02
CA TYR A 188 5.58 -7.42 15.90
C TYR A 188 5.02 -8.81 15.59
N LEU A 189 4.72 -9.62 16.62
CA LEU A 189 4.08 -10.93 16.43
C LEU A 189 2.72 -10.79 15.75
N PHE A 190 1.88 -9.84 16.18
CA PHE A 190 0.62 -9.54 15.50
C PHE A 190 0.84 -9.08 14.06
N CYS A 191 1.84 -8.23 13.80
CA CYS A 191 2.16 -7.77 12.45
C CYS A 191 2.58 -8.90 11.51
N VAL A 192 3.30 -9.92 12.00
CA VAL A 192 3.61 -11.13 11.21
C VAL A 192 2.32 -11.83 10.77
N LEU A 193 1.39 -12.06 11.71
CA LEU A 193 0.12 -12.70 11.41
C LEU A 193 -0.72 -11.87 10.43
N LEU A 194 -0.77 -10.55 10.65
CA LEU A 194 -1.49 -9.64 9.78
C LEU A 194 -0.90 -9.55 8.37
N THR A 195 0.40 -9.80 8.20
CA THR A 195 1.03 -9.87 6.87
C THR A 195 0.46 -11.01 6.02
N MET A 196 -0.05 -12.06 6.67
CA MET A 196 -0.70 -13.19 6.00
C MET A 196 -2.13 -12.88 5.53
N THR A 197 -2.74 -11.76 5.96
CA THR A 197 -4.11 -11.38 5.53
C THR A 197 -4.26 -11.27 4.02
N ARG A 198 -3.18 -10.94 3.29
CA ARG A 198 -3.12 -10.95 1.82
C ARG A 198 -3.60 -12.27 1.20
N TYR A 199 -3.35 -13.41 1.85
CA TYR A 199 -3.73 -14.74 1.35
C TYR A 199 -5.23 -14.95 1.28
N ILE A 200 -5.98 -14.17 2.08
CA ILE A 200 -7.44 -14.22 2.10
C ILE A 200 -7.98 -13.01 1.34
N LEU A 201 -7.61 -11.79 1.75
CA LEU A 201 -8.26 -10.57 1.26
C LEU A 201 -8.11 -10.35 -0.23
N VAL A 202 -6.89 -10.51 -0.76
CA VAL A 202 -6.64 -10.30 -2.20
C VAL A 202 -7.28 -11.41 -3.04
N GLU A 203 -7.24 -12.65 -2.56
CA GLU A 203 -7.84 -13.79 -3.28
C GLU A 203 -9.36 -13.66 -3.33
N VAL A 204 -10.01 -13.28 -2.22
CA VAL A 204 -11.43 -12.99 -2.18
C VAL A 204 -11.79 -11.88 -3.17
N VAL A 205 -11.01 -10.78 -3.21
CA VAL A 205 -11.26 -9.69 -4.18
C VAL A 205 -11.12 -10.18 -5.62
N ILE A 206 -10.11 -11.00 -5.94
CA ILE A 206 -9.92 -11.58 -7.29
C ILE A 206 -11.09 -12.49 -7.67
N GLN A 207 -11.59 -13.30 -6.73
CA GLN A 207 -12.72 -14.21 -6.96
C GLN A 207 -14.04 -13.46 -7.15
N LEU A 208 -14.27 -12.39 -6.37
CA LEU A 208 -15.52 -11.62 -6.42
C LEU A 208 -15.55 -10.60 -7.56
N LEU A 209 -14.41 -10.06 -7.99
CA LEU A 209 -14.33 -9.04 -9.02
C LEU A 209 -13.70 -9.60 -10.31
N PRO A 210 -14.51 -9.87 -11.37
CA PRO A 210 -13.96 -10.33 -12.62
C PRO A 210 -13.00 -9.28 -13.18
N ARG A 211 -11.75 -9.69 -13.43
CA ARG A 211 -10.72 -8.79 -13.96
C ARG A 211 -11.12 -8.30 -15.35
N ARG A 212 -11.03 -6.99 -15.57
CA ARG A 212 -11.37 -6.37 -16.85
C ARG A 212 -10.53 -6.96 -17.98
N LYS A 213 -11.16 -7.31 -19.10
CA LYS A 213 -10.43 -7.75 -20.31
C LYS A 213 -9.57 -6.60 -20.84
N ILE A 214 -8.31 -6.87 -21.13
CA ILE A 214 -7.40 -5.89 -21.74
C ILE A 214 -7.73 -5.84 -23.24
N VAL A 215 -8.25 -4.71 -23.71
CA VAL A 215 -8.42 -4.46 -25.14
C VAL A 215 -7.08 -3.91 -25.65
N PRO A 216 -6.44 -4.54 -26.66
CA PRO A 216 -5.20 -4.04 -27.23
C PRO A 216 -5.39 -2.62 -27.75
N SER A 217 -4.33 -1.81 -27.69
CA SER A 217 -4.41 -0.43 -28.15
C SER A 217 -4.66 -0.38 -29.65
N VAL A 218 -5.40 0.62 -30.14
CA VAL A 218 -5.75 0.77 -31.58
C VAL A 218 -4.51 0.72 -32.48
N ARG A 219 -3.36 1.23 -32.02
CA ARG A 219 -2.06 1.12 -32.73
C ARG A 219 -1.56 -0.31 -32.89
N GLU A 220 -1.76 -1.19 -31.90
CA GLU A 220 -1.35 -2.60 -32.00
C GLU A 220 -2.30 -3.41 -32.90
N ALA A 221 -3.57 -3.00 -32.98
CA ALA A 221 -4.52 -3.56 -33.94
C ALA A 221 -4.19 -3.14 -35.38
N GLU A 222 -3.62 -1.94 -35.56
CA GLU A 222 -3.19 -1.41 -36.87
C GLU A 222 -1.84 -1.98 -37.33
N THR A 223 -0.89 -2.23 -36.42
CA THR A 223 0.47 -2.70 -36.80
C THR A 223 0.60 -4.22 -36.95
N GLY A 224 -0.42 -5.00 -36.61
CA GLY A 224 -0.48 -6.44 -36.90
C GLY A 224 0.57 -7.31 -36.20
N ASP A 225 1.40 -6.76 -35.30
CA ASP A 225 2.48 -7.49 -34.63
C ASP A 225 1.92 -8.41 -33.54
N THR A 226 1.32 -9.50 -34.00
CA THR A 226 0.59 -10.46 -33.18
C THR A 226 1.53 -11.60 -32.79
N LYS A 227 2.63 -11.32 -32.09
CA LYS A 227 3.35 -12.39 -31.37
C LYS A 227 2.66 -12.71 -30.05
N ARG A 228 1.41 -13.20 -30.14
CA ARG A 228 0.71 -13.84 -29.03
C ARG A 228 0.94 -15.34 -29.08
N LYS A 229 1.79 -15.88 -28.19
CA LYS A 229 1.61 -17.26 -27.74
C LYS A 229 0.57 -17.22 -26.62
N ILE A 230 -0.64 -17.66 -26.97
CA ILE A 230 -1.70 -17.95 -26.00
C ILE A 230 -1.25 -19.18 -25.21
N LEU A 231 -1.15 -19.04 -23.89
CA LEU A 231 -1.14 -20.13 -22.91
C LEU A 231 -2.36 -19.91 -22.00
#